data_AF-A0A443RYK9-F1
#
_entry.id   AF-A0A443RYK9-F1
#
_cell.length_a   1.000
_cell.length_b   1.000
_cell.length_c   1.000
_cell.angle_alpha   90.00
_cell.angle_beta   90.00
_cell.angle_gamma   90.00
#
_symmetry.space_group_name_H-M   'P 1'
#
loop_
_entity.id
_entity.type
_entity.pdbx_description
1 polymer ?
#
loop_
_entity_poly.entity_id
_entity_poly.type
_entity_poly.pdbx_seq_one_letter_code
_entity_poly.pdbx_strand_id
1 'polypeptide(L)' 'MKDNRGSLHRIEADVEEEYLNNLRTNCYRERSYKEGLMYKARSFRDQELEERAKNMKTPSCLQLTELSRKYASWG' A
#
# COMPACT_ATOMS: atom_id res chain seq x y z
N MET A 1 22.62 2.61 35.39
CA MET A 1 22.11 3.17 34.12
C MET A 1 21.33 2.08 33.41
N LYS A 2 20.03 2.25 33.15
CA LYS A 2 19.24 1.25 32.40
C LYS A 2 19.59 1.37 30.92
N ASP A 3 20.06 0.28 30.33
CA ASP A 3 20.35 0.21 28.90
C ASP A 3 19.04 0.12 28.11
N ASN A 4 18.55 1.28 27.67
CA ASN A 4 17.31 1.41 26.90
C ASN A 4 17.51 1.06 25.42
N ARG A 5 18.73 0.74 24.97
CA ARG A 5 19.05 0.50 23.55
C ARG A 5 18.37 -0.75 22.99
N GLY A 6 18.31 -1.83 23.78
CA GLY A 6 17.58 -3.05 23.38
C GLY A 6 16.06 -2.85 23.32
N SER A 7 15.52 -1.93 24.12
CA SER A 7 14.09 -1.56 24.06
C SER A 7 13.79 -0.67 22.86
N LEU A 8 14.69 0.25 22.52
CA LEU A 8 14.52 1.15 21.38
C LEU A 8 14.52 0.39 20.05
N HIS A 9 15.47 -0.52 19.85
CA HIS A 9 15.54 -1.30 18.61
C HIS A 9 14.29 -2.15 18.37
N ARG A 10 13.73 -2.73 19.44
CA ARG A 10 12.47 -3.48 19.35
C ARG A 10 11.29 -2.58 18.96
N ILE A 11 11.18 -1.41 19.57
CA ILE A 11 10.12 -0.44 19.22
C ILE A 11 10.27 0.02 17.77
N GLU A 12 11.48 0.28 17.30
CA GLU A 12 11.74 0.65 15.90
C GLU A 12 11.29 -0.45 14.93
N ALA A 13 11.61 -1.71 15.23
CA ALA A 13 11.18 -2.86 14.44
C ALA A 13 9.65 -3.02 14.44
N ASP A 14 9.00 -2.89 15.60
CA ASP A 14 7.54 -2.97 15.73
C ASP A 14 6.86 -1.86 14.92
N VAL A 15 7.40 -0.63 14.94
CA VAL A 15 6.90 0.52 14.16
C VAL A 15 7.04 0.26 12.65
N GLU A 16 8.18 -0.26 12.22
CA GLU A 16 8.42 -0.59 10.80
C GLU A 16 7.47 -1.70 10.31
N GLU A 17 7.27 -2.75 11.12
CA GLU A 17 6.35 -3.83 10.82
C GLU A 17 4.90 -3.33 10.73
N GLU A 18 4.43 -2.56 11.72
CA GLU A 18 3.08 -2.00 11.73
C GLU A 18 2.86 -1.08 10.52
N TYR A 19 3.85 -0.25 10.19
CA TYR A 19 3.81 0.61 9.03
C TYR A 19 3.65 -0.18 7.73
N LEU A 20 4.45 -1.23 7.53
CA LEU A 20 4.35 -2.09 6.35
C LEU A 20 3.02 -2.84 6.28
N ASN A 21 2.50 -3.30 7.41
CA ASN A 21 1.19 -3.97 7.47
C ASN A 21 0.06 -3.01 7.10
N ASN A 22 0.06 -1.80 7.67
CA ASN A 22 -0.90 -0.76 7.31
C ASN A 22 -0.82 -0.39 5.82
N LEU A 23 0.38 -0.29 5.27
CA LEU A 23 0.60 0.03 3.86
C LEU A 23 0.07 -1.09 2.93
N ARG A 24 0.27 -2.36 3.30
CA ARG A 24 -0.30 -3.53 2.58
C ARG A 24 -1.82 -3.52 2.61
N THR A 25 -2.42 -3.32 3.78
CA THR A 25 -3.88 -3.24 3.91
C THR A 25 -4.47 -2.09 3.10
N ASN A 26 -3.85 -0.92 3.11
CA ASN A 26 -4.29 0.22 2.32
C ASN A 26 -4.14 -0.03 0.81
N CYS A 27 -3.01 -0.61 0.37
CA CYS A 27 -2.84 -1.00 -1.02
C CYS A 27 -3.93 -1.99 -1.49
N TYR A 28 -4.26 -2.98 -0.67
CA TYR A 28 -5.35 -3.92 -0.97
C TYR A 28 -6.67 -3.18 -1.17
N ARG A 29 -7.04 -2.28 -0.25
CA ARG A 29 -8.27 -1.48 -0.34
C ARG A 29 -8.31 -0.61 -1.60
N GLU A 30 -7.20 0.07 -1.93
CA GLU A 30 -7.07 0.87 -3.14
C GLU A 30 -7.29 0.04 -4.40
N ARG A 31 -6.66 -1.14 -4.50
CA ARG A 31 -6.83 -2.05 -5.64
C ARG A 31 -8.25 -2.55 -5.77
N SER A 32 -8.84 -3.05 -4.69
CA SER A 32 -10.22 -3.55 -4.69
C SER A 32 -11.20 -2.45 -5.09
N TYR A 33 -10.99 -1.21 -4.62
CA TYR A 33 -11.81 -0.07 -5.03
C TYR A 33 -11.65 0.24 -6.53
N LYS A 34 -10.42 0.23 -7.06
CA LYS A 34 -10.16 0.41 -8.50
C LYS A 34 -10.88 -0.63 -9.33
N GLU A 35 -10.74 -1.90 -8.95
CA GLU A 35 -11.36 -3.04 -9.63
C GLU A 35 -12.89 -2.96 -9.57
N GLY A 36 -13.45 -2.54 -8.44
CA GLY A 36 -14.88 -2.29 -8.28
C GLY A 36 -15.39 -1.18 -9.21
N LEU A 37 -14.66 -0.07 -9.34
CA LEU A 37 -15.00 1.00 -10.28
C LEU A 37 -14.92 0.53 -11.74
N MET A 38 -13.86 -0.21 -12.10
CA MET A 38 -13.70 -0.77 -13.44
C MET A 38 -14.84 -1.74 -13.80
N TYR A 39 -15.23 -2.61 -12.85
CA TYR A 39 -16.34 -3.53 -13.02
C TYR A 39 -17.68 -2.79 -13.22
N LYS A 40 -17.91 -1.76 -12.39
CA LYS A 40 -19.10 -0.91 -12.50
C LYS A 40 -19.17 -0.19 -13.84
N ALA A 41 -18.06 0.41 -14.27
CA ALA A 41 -17.96 1.11 -15.56
C ALA A 41 -18.30 0.20 -16.74
N ARG A 42 -17.71 -1.02 -16.77
CA ARG A 42 -17.98 -2.02 -17.81
C ARG A 42 -19.43 -2.49 -17.81
N SER A 43 -20.01 -2.72 -16.63
CA SER A 43 -21.41 -3.17 -16.49
C SER A 43 -22.40 -2.16 -17.05
N PHE A 44 -22.16 -0.86 -16.85
CA PHE A 44 -23.03 0.21 -17.32
C PHE A 44 -22.63 0.81 -18.68
N ARG A 45 -21.50 0.37 -19.26
CA ARG A 45 -20.86 1.00 -20.44
C ARG A 45 -20.62 2.51 -20.23
N ASP A 46 -20.26 2.88 -19.01
CA ASP A 46 -19.97 4.27 -18.62
C ASP A 46 -18.50 4.59 -18.90
N GLN A 47 -18.26 5.30 -20.01
CA GLN A 47 -16.91 5.64 -20.48
C GLN A 47 -16.20 6.65 -19.56
N GLU A 48 -16.92 7.61 -19.00
CA GLU A 48 -16.35 8.60 -18.08
C GLU A 48 -15.88 7.91 -16.79
N LEU A 49 -16.72 7.01 -16.26
CA LEU A 49 -16.34 6.21 -15.09
C LEU A 49 -15.17 5.27 -15.40
N GLU A 50 -15.11 4.71 -16.61
CA GLU A 50 -14.00 3.87 -17.04
C GLU A 50 -12.68 4.65 -17.09
N GLU A 51 -12.67 5.85 -17.67
CA GLU A 51 -11.50 6.72 -17.71
C GLU A 51 -11.06 7.13 -16.30
N ARG A 52 -12.01 7.50 -15.45
CA ARG A 52 -11.73 7.84 -14.05
C ARG A 52 -11.14 6.65 -13.29
N ALA A 53 -11.70 5.46 -13.47
CA ALA A 53 -11.22 4.23 -12.84
C ALA A 53 -9.81 3.86 -13.32
N LYS A 54 -9.53 3.98 -14.63
CA LYS A 54 -8.19 3.76 -15.22
C LYS A 54 -7.15 4.71 -14.60
N ASN A 55 -7.49 5.99 -14.49
CA ASN A 55 -6.61 7.05 -13.98
C ASN A 55 -6.51 7.09 -12.45
N MET A 56 -7.28 6.25 -11.73
CA MET A 56 -7.22 6.19 -10.29
C MET A 56 -5.84 5.73 -9.83
N LYS A 57 -5.20 6.58 -9.01
CA LYS A 57 -3.90 6.31 -8.40
C LYS A 57 -4.05 5.36 -7.22
N THR A 58 -3.01 4.56 -6.98
CA THR A 58 -2.90 3.65 -5.84
C THR A 58 -1.60 3.96 -5.08
N PRO A 59 -1.53 5.11 -4.39
CA PRO A 59 -0.29 5.60 -3.78
C PRO A 59 0.27 4.63 -2.74
N SER A 60 -0.57 3.96 -1.96
CA SER A 60 -0.11 2.97 -0.98
C SER A 60 0.55 1.77 -1.67
N CYS A 61 0.00 1.33 -2.81
CA CYS A 61 0.63 0.27 -3.60
C CYS A 61 1.95 0.71 -4.23
N LEU A 62 2.03 1.93 -4.77
CA LEU A 62 3.26 2.45 -5.35
C LEU A 62 4.37 2.49 -4.29
N GLN A 63 4.05 3.02 -3.11
CA GLN A 63 5.00 3.08 -2.01
C GLN A 63 5.41 1.68 -1.53
N LEU A 64 4.46 0.74 -1.44
CA LEU A 64 4.75 -0.65 -1.07
C LEU A 64 5.69 -1.32 -2.07
N THR A 65 5.50 -1.10 -3.37
CA THR A 65 6.38 -1.61 -4.43
C THR A 65 7.79 -1.02 -4.31
N GLU A 66 7.91 0.29 -4.10
CA GLU A 66 9.20 0.95 -3.94
C GLU A 66 9.97 0.45 -2.71
N LEU A 67 9.28 0.31 -1.57
CA LEU A 67 9.87 -0.27 -0.37
C LEU A 67 10.29 -1.72 -0.60
N SER A 68 9.42 -2.54 -1.18
CA SER A 68 9.74 -3.95 -1.48
C SER A 68 10.98 -4.07 -2.37
N ARG A 69 11.11 -3.19 -3.37
CA ARG A 69 12.31 -3.11 -4.23
C ARG A 69 13.56 -2.70 -3.44
N LYS A 70 13.44 -1.72 -2.56
CA LYS A 70 14.55 -1.26 -1.70
C LYS A 70 15.05 -2.40 -0.81
N TYR A 71 14.18 -3.10 -0.08
CA TYR A 71 14.59 -4.23 0.76
C TYR A 71 15.14 -5.41 -0.06
N ALA A 72 14.57 -5.70 -1.23
CA ALA A 72 15.09 -6.76 -2.11
C ALA A 72 16.50 -6.46 -2.67
N SER A 73 16.90 -5.19 -2.73
CA SER A 73 18.25 -4.79 -3.17
C SER A 73 19.32 -4.78 -2.07
N TRP A 74 18.91 -5.02 -0.81
CA TRP A 74 19.78 -5.02 0.38
C TRP A 74 20.01 -6.42 0.96
N GLY A 75 19.57 -7.47 0.25
CA GLY A 75 19.84 -8.88 0.55
C GLY A 75 20.61 -9.53 -0.59
#